data_AF-A0A349N9S6-F1
#
_entry.id   AF-A0A349N9S6-F1
#
_cell.length_a   1.000
_cell.length_b   1.000
_cell.length_c   1.000
_cell.angle_alpha   90.00
_cell.angle_beta   90.00
_cell.angle_gamma   90.00
#
_symmetry.space_group_name_H-M   'P 1'
#
loop_
_entity.id
_entity.type
_entity.pdbx_description
1 polymer ?
#
loop_
_entity_poly.entity_id
_entity_poly.type
_entity_poly.pdbx_seq_one_letter_code
_entity_poly.pdbx_strand_id
1 'polypeptide(L)'
;MIGPDSLHKIDNHTNIFGFQHEREAFFSWLQETGLVEENVYLICGDRHWQYHSISPQGIEEFSCGALTDTNSHLGVGPGLPNSTDPDSTINQVYSQNPRSGGFLLVRTSPQNGTSKASLTFDFRDENGAQLYQHIKYGN
;
A
#
# COMPACT_ATOMS: atom_id res chain seq x y z
N MET A 1 -1.06 -7.26 1.05
CA MET A 1 -2.48 -7.46 1.39
C MET A 1 -3.41 -6.83 0.37
N ILE A 2 -3.20 -5.58 -0.05
CA ILE A 2 -4.11 -4.92 -1.00
C ILE A 2 -3.53 -4.95 -2.41
N GLY A 3 -2.40 -4.28 -2.65
CA GLY A 3 -1.92 -3.98 -4.00
C GLY A 3 -1.82 -5.23 -4.88
N PRO A 4 -2.17 -5.13 -6.17
CA PRO A 4 -2.17 -6.28 -7.07
C PRO A 4 -0.77 -6.92 -7.17
N ASP A 5 -0.77 -8.22 -7.40
CA ASP A 5 0.43 -9.01 -7.68
C ASP A 5 0.19 -9.90 -8.90
N SER A 6 1.22 -10.62 -9.33
CA SER A 6 1.09 -11.57 -10.44
C SER A 6 0.23 -12.77 -10.05
N LEU A 7 -0.68 -13.19 -10.94
CA LEU A 7 -1.61 -14.30 -10.72
C LEU A 7 -0.93 -15.66 -10.44
N HIS A 8 0.30 -15.86 -10.92
CA HIS A 8 1.03 -17.13 -10.75
C HIS A 8 1.70 -17.29 -9.38
N LYS A 9 1.76 -16.24 -8.56
CA LYS A 9 2.34 -16.31 -7.22
C LYS A 9 1.34 -16.86 -6.21
N ILE A 10 1.85 -17.42 -5.12
CA ILE A 10 1.06 -18.10 -4.08
C ILE A 10 1.61 -17.86 -2.65
N ASP A 11 2.59 -16.97 -2.50
CA ASP A 11 3.38 -16.79 -1.29
C ASP A 11 2.94 -15.59 -0.42
N ASN A 12 1.90 -14.86 -0.83
CA ASN A 12 1.41 -13.71 -0.09
C ASN A 12 -0.12 -13.56 -0.04
N HIS A 13 -0.56 -12.58 0.76
CA HIS A 13 -1.96 -12.28 1.08
C HIS A 13 -2.81 -11.79 -0.09
N THR A 14 -2.20 -11.45 -1.23
CA THR A 14 -2.94 -10.99 -2.42
C THR A 14 -3.20 -12.12 -3.40
N ASN A 15 -2.51 -13.24 -3.25
CA ASN A 15 -2.58 -14.35 -4.18
C ASN A 15 -3.82 -15.19 -3.93
N ILE A 16 -4.61 -15.40 -5.01
CA ILE A 16 -5.89 -16.12 -4.98
C ILE A 16 -5.74 -17.54 -4.43
N PHE A 17 -4.63 -18.21 -4.75
CA PHE A 17 -4.31 -19.56 -4.26
C PHE A 17 -3.27 -19.57 -3.12
N GLY A 18 -3.00 -18.41 -2.51
CA GLY A 18 -2.12 -18.23 -1.37
C GLY A 18 -2.91 -17.84 -0.12
N PHE A 19 -2.46 -16.79 0.58
CA PHE A 19 -3.02 -16.35 1.87
C PHE A 19 -4.17 -15.34 1.73
N GLN A 20 -4.96 -15.43 0.64
CA GLN A 20 -6.09 -14.53 0.41
C GLN A 20 -7.20 -14.75 1.46
N HIS A 21 -7.42 -15.99 1.92
CA HIS A 21 -8.42 -16.28 2.93
C HIS A 21 -8.14 -15.54 4.25
N GLU A 22 -6.88 -15.55 4.70
CA GLU A 22 -6.43 -14.85 5.91
C GLU A 22 -6.54 -13.34 5.76
N ARG A 23 -6.27 -12.80 4.56
CA ARG A 23 -6.53 -11.39 4.24
C ARG A 23 -8.01 -11.07 4.43
N GLU A 24 -8.90 -11.83 3.82
CA GLU A 24 -10.34 -11.58 3.91
C GLU A 24 -10.85 -11.67 5.34
N ALA A 25 -10.35 -12.64 6.12
CA ALA A 25 -10.68 -12.77 7.53
C ALA A 25 -10.24 -11.53 8.33
N PHE A 26 -9.02 -11.03 8.09
CA PHE A 26 -8.53 -9.80 8.72
C PHE A 26 -9.33 -8.56 8.30
N PHE A 27 -9.66 -8.42 7.01
CA PHE A 27 -10.44 -7.29 6.52
C PHE A 27 -11.89 -7.31 6.99
N SER A 28 -12.47 -8.49 7.14
CA SER A 28 -13.81 -8.67 7.75
C SER A 28 -13.77 -8.24 9.21
N TRP A 29 -12.76 -8.66 9.97
CA TRP A 29 -12.58 -8.25 11.37
C TRP A 29 -12.40 -6.73 11.52
N LEU A 30 -11.64 -6.08 10.63
CA LEU A 30 -11.50 -4.61 10.64
C LEU A 30 -12.84 -3.91 10.41
N GLN A 31 -13.68 -4.43 9.52
CA GLN A 31 -15.02 -3.87 9.26
C GLN A 31 -15.96 -4.11 10.44
N GLU A 32 -16.01 -5.33 10.98
CA GLU A 32 -16.88 -5.71 12.11
C GLU A 32 -16.59 -4.88 13.37
N THR A 33 -15.32 -4.52 13.58
CA THR A 33 -14.89 -3.70 14.72
C THR A 33 -15.04 -2.20 14.49
N GLY A 34 -15.37 -1.76 13.28
CA GLY A 34 -15.40 -0.34 12.89
C GLY A 34 -14.02 0.29 12.72
N LEU A 35 -12.93 -0.47 12.85
CA LEU A 35 -11.57 0.04 12.77
C LEU A 35 -11.18 0.59 11.39
N VAL A 36 -11.90 0.17 10.33
CA VAL A 36 -11.73 0.76 8.98
C VAL A 36 -12.00 2.27 9.00
N GLU A 37 -12.88 2.75 9.89
CA GLU A 37 -13.21 4.18 10.04
C GLU A 37 -12.24 4.92 10.99
N GLU A 38 -11.38 4.19 11.72
CA GLU A 38 -10.56 4.69 12.84
C GLU A 38 -9.07 4.91 12.48
N ASN A 39 -8.79 5.46 11.29
CA ASN A 39 -7.43 5.79 10.83
C ASN A 39 -6.42 4.61 10.92
N VAL A 40 -6.85 3.41 10.50
CA VAL A 40 -5.96 2.25 10.34
C VAL A 40 -5.30 2.26 8.96
N TYR A 41 -3.98 2.04 8.93
CA TYR A 41 -3.19 1.99 7.70
C TYR A 41 -2.30 0.75 7.69
N LEU A 42 -2.17 0.10 6.53
CA LEU A 42 -1.30 -1.05 6.34
C LEU A 42 0.02 -0.61 5.72
N ILE A 43 1.14 -1.06 6.28
CA ILE A 43 2.47 -0.85 5.70
C ILE A 43 3.13 -2.22 5.51
N CYS A 44 3.60 -2.52 4.30
CA CYS A 44 4.22 -3.81 4.01
C CYS A 44 5.46 -3.72 3.11
N GLY A 45 6.33 -4.73 3.23
CA GLY A 45 7.42 -4.99 2.30
C GLY A 45 7.08 -6.16 1.37
N ASP A 46 8.04 -7.09 1.22
CA ASP A 46 8.01 -8.30 0.37
C ASP A 46 7.95 -8.01 -1.14
N ARG A 47 6.98 -7.20 -1.55
CA ARG A 47 6.88 -6.69 -2.90
C ARG A 47 7.92 -5.60 -3.13
N HIS A 48 8.90 -5.89 -3.98
CA HIS A 48 10.08 -5.07 -4.27
C HIS A 48 9.81 -3.82 -5.15
N TRP A 49 8.77 -3.07 -4.80
CA TRP A 49 8.35 -1.85 -5.49
C TRP A 49 7.51 -1.01 -4.53
N GLN A 50 7.47 0.29 -4.78
CA GLN A 50 6.70 1.24 -3.98
C GLN A 50 5.35 1.51 -4.64
N TYR A 51 4.29 1.42 -3.86
CA TYR A 51 2.95 1.74 -4.32
C TYR A 51 2.04 2.12 -3.14
N HIS A 52 0.94 2.80 -3.45
CA HIS A 52 -0.16 3.07 -2.55
C HIS A 52 -1.45 2.53 -3.19
N SER A 53 -2.11 1.60 -2.51
CA SER A 53 -3.35 0.98 -2.97
C SER A 53 -4.45 1.08 -1.93
N ILE A 54 -5.68 1.28 -2.40
CA ILE A 54 -6.87 1.39 -1.58
C ILE A 54 -7.81 0.25 -1.95
N SER A 55 -8.26 -0.53 -0.96
CA SER A 55 -9.21 -1.62 -1.18
C SER A 55 -10.62 -1.06 -1.50
N PRO A 56 -11.54 -1.89 -2.03
CA PRO A 56 -12.95 -1.50 -2.20
C PRO A 56 -13.62 -1.02 -0.92
N GLN A 57 -13.14 -1.45 0.25
CA GLN A 57 -13.64 -1.07 1.56
C GLN A 57 -12.99 0.21 2.11
N GLY A 58 -12.06 0.83 1.38
CA GLY A 58 -11.38 2.05 1.79
C GLY A 58 -10.13 1.86 2.65
N ILE A 59 -9.66 0.62 2.85
CA ILE A 59 -8.41 0.35 3.60
C ILE A 59 -7.23 0.76 2.72
N GLU A 60 -6.28 1.49 3.29
CA GLU A 60 -5.08 1.94 2.59
C GLU A 60 -3.86 1.05 2.91
N GLU A 61 -3.13 0.65 1.87
CA GLU A 61 -1.84 -0.05 1.97
C GLU A 61 -0.73 0.74 1.28
N PHE A 62 0.34 0.99 2.03
CA PHE A 62 1.58 1.56 1.54
C PHE A 62 2.64 0.47 1.50
N SER A 63 3.14 0.13 0.31
CA SER A 63 4.21 -0.86 0.18
C SER A 63 5.54 -0.23 -0.18
N CYS A 64 6.62 -0.73 0.44
CA CYS A 64 7.99 -0.37 0.12
C CYS A 64 8.91 -1.56 0.44
N GLY A 65 9.11 -2.46 -0.53
CA GLY A 65 9.89 -3.69 -0.31
C GLY A 65 11.31 -3.71 -0.86
N ALA A 66 11.70 -2.77 -1.74
CA ALA A 66 13.05 -2.70 -2.29
C ALA A 66 13.86 -1.58 -1.65
N LEU A 67 14.95 -1.91 -0.95
CA LEU A 67 15.87 -0.91 -0.41
C LEU A 67 16.72 -0.24 -1.49
N THR A 68 17.05 -0.97 -2.56
CA THR A 68 17.93 -0.50 -3.63
C THR A 68 17.34 -0.73 -5.03
N ASP A 69 17.76 0.09 -5.99
CA ASP A 69 17.33 0.04 -7.39
C ASP A 69 17.59 -1.33 -8.03
N THR A 70 18.69 -1.98 -7.62
CA THR A 70 19.09 -3.30 -8.12
C THR A 70 18.04 -4.36 -7.85
N ASN A 71 17.41 -4.30 -6.67
CA ASN A 71 16.38 -5.25 -6.25
C ASN A 71 14.97 -4.79 -6.60
N SER A 72 14.81 -3.58 -7.16
CA SER A 72 13.50 -3.01 -7.46
C SER A 72 12.91 -3.53 -8.77
N HIS A 73 11.58 -3.63 -8.79
CA HIS A 73 10.81 -4.02 -9.96
C HIS A 73 9.72 -2.97 -10.27
N LEU A 74 9.20 -3.03 -11.50
CA LEU A 74 7.86 -2.50 -11.80
C LEU A 74 6.89 -3.64 -11.52
N GLY A 75 5.83 -3.37 -10.79
CA GLY A 75 4.84 -4.40 -10.49
C GLY A 75 3.64 -4.36 -11.41
N VAL A 76 2.67 -5.21 -11.07
CA VAL A 76 1.49 -5.49 -11.88
C VAL A 76 0.35 -4.59 -11.44
N GLY A 77 -0.24 -3.83 -12.35
CA GLY A 77 -1.36 -2.94 -12.04
C GLY A 77 -2.73 -3.64 -12.01
N PRO A 78 -3.75 -2.98 -11.42
CA PRO A 78 -5.15 -3.41 -11.52
C PRO A 78 -5.61 -3.52 -12.98
N GLY A 79 -6.54 -4.43 -13.26
CA GLY A 79 -7.12 -4.59 -14.60
C GLY A 79 -6.30 -5.40 -15.59
N LEU A 80 -5.10 -5.81 -15.21
CA LEU A 80 -4.29 -6.69 -16.04
C LEU A 80 -4.80 -8.13 -15.92
N PRO A 81 -5.01 -8.86 -17.04
CA PRO A 81 -5.55 -10.22 -17.01
C PRO A 81 -4.71 -11.23 -16.22
N ASN A 82 -3.41 -10.96 -16.05
CA ASN A 82 -2.47 -11.78 -15.30
C ASN A 82 -2.17 -11.23 -13.89
N SER A 83 -3.02 -10.34 -13.38
CA SER A 83 -2.95 -9.82 -12.01
C SER A 83 -3.89 -10.56 -11.07
N THR A 84 -3.73 -10.33 -9.77
CA THR A 84 -4.68 -10.75 -8.73
C THR A 84 -5.92 -9.85 -8.64
N ASP A 85 -6.05 -8.83 -9.51
CA ASP A 85 -7.20 -7.92 -9.57
C ASP A 85 -7.58 -7.58 -11.02
N PRO A 86 -8.00 -8.58 -11.82
CA PRO A 86 -8.32 -8.38 -13.24
C PRO A 86 -9.55 -7.47 -13.47
N ASP A 87 -10.43 -7.36 -12.48
CA ASP A 87 -11.64 -6.53 -12.56
C ASP A 87 -11.41 -5.07 -12.12
N SER A 88 -10.16 -4.69 -11.80
CA SER A 88 -9.78 -3.34 -11.36
C SER A 88 -10.55 -2.85 -10.13
N THR A 89 -10.76 -3.72 -9.15
CA THR A 89 -11.48 -3.37 -7.92
C THR A 89 -10.62 -2.53 -6.97
N ILE A 90 -9.29 -2.63 -7.06
CA ILE A 90 -8.34 -1.89 -6.24
C ILE A 90 -8.05 -0.53 -6.89
N ASN A 91 -8.17 0.53 -6.11
CA ASN A 91 -7.69 1.84 -6.53
C ASN A 91 -6.20 1.99 -6.19
N GLN A 92 -5.32 1.80 -7.18
CA GLN A 92 -3.88 2.01 -7.04
C GLN A 92 -3.50 3.47 -7.34
N VAL A 93 -3.55 4.32 -6.31
CA VAL A 93 -3.35 5.78 -6.43
C VAL A 93 -1.89 6.18 -6.65
N TYR A 94 -0.94 5.31 -6.33
CA TYR A 94 0.46 5.47 -6.68
C TYR A 94 1.07 4.12 -7.01
N SER A 95 1.90 4.10 -8.05
CA SER A 95 2.73 2.98 -8.45
C SER A 95 4.04 3.53 -9.01
N GLN A 96 5.18 3.08 -8.49
CA GLN A 96 6.46 3.63 -8.89
C GLN A 96 6.74 3.40 -10.40
N ASN A 97 7.14 4.47 -11.08
CA ASN A 97 7.67 4.42 -12.44
C ASN A 97 8.55 5.66 -12.66
N PRO A 98 9.87 5.53 -12.89
CA PRO A 98 10.62 4.29 -13.15
C PRO A 98 10.80 3.39 -11.93
N ARG A 99 11.41 2.22 -12.14
CA ARG A 99 11.83 1.34 -11.04
C ARG A 99 12.81 2.09 -10.12
N SER A 100 12.60 1.98 -8.83
CA SER A 100 13.45 2.58 -7.81
C SER A 100 13.41 1.74 -6.54
N GLY A 101 14.54 1.64 -5.84
CA GLY A 101 14.57 1.28 -4.43
C GLY A 101 14.23 2.48 -3.55
N GLY A 102 14.34 2.32 -2.24
CA GLY A 102 14.28 3.40 -1.27
C GLY A 102 13.54 3.02 0.01
N PHE A 103 12.81 3.98 0.57
CA PHE A 103 12.13 3.81 1.86
C PHE A 103 10.85 4.64 1.95
N LEU A 104 9.96 4.22 2.85
CA LEU A 104 8.79 4.99 3.25
C LEU A 104 9.10 5.77 4.54
N LEU A 105 9.05 7.09 4.48
CA LEU A 105 9.17 7.96 5.65
C LEU A 105 7.77 8.31 6.18
N VAL A 106 7.45 7.79 7.37
CA VAL A 106 6.19 8.10 8.06
C VAL A 106 6.43 9.17 9.12
N ARG A 107 5.68 10.28 9.05
CA ARG A 107 5.82 11.42 9.97
C ARG A 107 4.49 11.78 10.59
N THR A 108 4.47 11.94 11.91
CA THR A 108 3.33 12.47 12.65
C THR A 108 3.56 13.92 13.01
N SER A 109 2.52 14.74 12.92
CA SER A 109 2.49 16.08 13.49
C SER A 109 1.26 16.21 14.39
N PRO A 110 1.43 16.53 15.68
CA PRO A 110 0.30 16.72 16.58
C PRO A 110 -0.51 17.96 16.19
N GLN A 111 -1.75 18.03 16.66
CA GLN A 111 -2.56 19.24 16.52
C GLN A 111 -1.86 20.42 17.18
N ASN A 112 -1.80 21.56 16.49
CA ASN A 112 -1.21 22.79 17.01
C ASN A 112 -2.09 24.00 16.68
N GLY A 113 -2.71 24.58 17.70
CA GLY A 113 -3.70 25.65 17.54
C GLY A 113 -4.88 25.20 16.66
N THR A 114 -5.07 25.90 15.54
CA THR A 114 -6.10 25.59 14.54
C THR A 114 -5.70 24.51 13.54
N SER A 115 -4.42 24.09 13.51
CA SER A 115 -3.95 23.08 12.56
C SER A 115 -4.28 21.68 13.06
N LYS A 116 -5.01 20.90 12.26
CA LYS A 116 -5.32 19.48 12.55
C LYS A 116 -4.04 18.67 12.73
N ALA A 117 -4.12 17.63 13.57
CA ALA A 117 -3.09 16.59 13.58
C ALA A 117 -2.94 15.98 12.19
N SER A 118 -1.75 15.50 11.84
CA SER A 118 -1.52 14.85 10.54
C SER A 118 -0.56 13.68 10.62
N LEU A 119 -0.75 12.75 9.68
CA LEU A 119 0.13 11.61 9.40
C LEU A 119 0.52 11.68 7.93
N THR A 120 1.82 11.79 7.66
CA THR A 120 2.38 11.89 6.31
C THR A 120 3.10 10.60 5.95
N PHE A 121 2.74 10.03 4.80
CA PHE A 121 3.42 8.92 4.15
C PHE A 121 4.22 9.47 2.97
N ASP A 122 5.54 9.33 3.00
CA ASP A 122 6.44 9.96 2.05
C ASP A 122 7.40 8.92 1.47
N PHE A 123 7.11 8.46 0.26
CA PHE A 123 7.95 7.53 -0.49
C PHE A 123 9.18 8.25 -1.02
N ARG A 124 10.36 7.72 -0.66
CA ARG A 124 11.66 8.22 -1.09
C ARG A 124 12.38 7.17 -1.93
N ASP A 125 13.18 7.62 -2.90
CA ASP A 125 14.14 6.76 -3.59
C ASP A 125 15.33 6.40 -2.70
N GLU A 126 16.25 5.56 -3.19
CA GLU A 126 17.47 5.17 -2.46
C GLU A 126 18.43 6.33 -2.18
N ASN A 127 18.29 7.46 -2.88
CA ASN A 127 19.07 8.69 -2.69
C ASN A 127 18.34 9.71 -1.80
N GLY A 128 17.14 9.40 -1.32
CA GLY A 128 16.31 10.27 -0.49
C GLY A 128 15.46 11.29 -1.25
N ALA A 129 15.41 11.24 -2.59
CA ALA A 129 14.52 12.09 -3.38
C ALA A 129 13.07 11.66 -3.19
N GLN A 130 12.15 12.63 -3.12
CA GLN A 130 10.73 12.35 -2.93
C GLN A 130 10.08 11.86 -4.22
N LEU A 131 9.42 10.71 -4.15
CA LEU A 131 8.69 10.08 -5.26
C LEU A 131 7.18 10.32 -5.15
N TYR A 132 6.61 10.16 -3.96
CA TYR A 132 5.18 10.35 -3.72
C TYR A 132 4.90 10.70 -2.25
N GLN A 133 3.88 11.52 -2.03
CA GLN A 133 3.45 11.90 -0.68
C GLN A 133 1.94 11.80 -0.54
N HIS A 134 1.50 11.24 0.58
CA HIS A 134 0.11 11.21 1.00
C HIS A 134 -0.01 11.74 2.43
N ILE A 135 -0.99 12.61 2.70
CA ILE A 135 -1.21 13.22 4.02
C ILE A 135 -2.62 12.89 4.47
N LYS A 136 -2.73 12.32 5.67
CA LYS A 136 -3.98 12.13 6.40
C LYS A 136 -4.07 13.16 7.51
N TYR A 137 -5.26 13.70 7.72
CA TYR A 137 -5.53 14.64 8.80
C TYR A 137 -6.39 13.95 9.84
N GLY A 138 -6.11 14.24 11.12
CA GLY A 138 -6.96 13.80 12.21
C GLY A 138 -8.38 14.34 12.05
N ASN A 139 -9.35 13.54 12.52
CA ASN A 139 -10.76 13.88 12.53
C ASN A 139 -10.99 15.18 13.31
#